data_AF-A0A7Y2PII3-F1
#
_entry.id   AF-A0A7Y2PII3-F1
#
_cell.length_a   1.000
_cell.length_b   1.000
_cell.length_c   1.000
_cell.angle_alpha   90.00
_cell.angle_beta   90.00
_cell.angle_gamma   90.00
#
_symmetry.space_group_name_H-M   'P 1'
#
loop_
_entity.id
_entity.type
_entity.pdbx_description
1 polymer ?
#
loop_
_entity_poly.entity_id
_entity_poly.type
_entity_poly.pdbx_seq_one_letter_code
_entity_poly.pdbx_strand_id
1 'polypeptide(L)'
;MMLRILFLALTLFGTQALAAPPSNVLLWPIELDTGSGTLYGSLVLPKSDKPVPVVLIIAGSGPTDRDGNNTIGGRNDSLKKLAWRLA
;
A
#
# COMPACT_ATOMS: atom_id res chain seq x y z
N MET A 1 9.01 -36.22 25.07
CA MET A 1 9.32 -35.80 23.67
C MET A 1 8.27 -34.82 23.14
N MET A 2 6.98 -35.13 23.23
CA MET A 2 5.87 -34.29 22.72
C MET A 2 5.82 -32.86 23.28
N LEU A 3 6.09 -32.68 24.58
CA LEU A 3 6.08 -31.34 25.20
C LEU A 3 7.16 -30.40 24.64
N ARG A 4 8.33 -30.93 24.28
CA ARG A 4 9.42 -30.14 23.66
C ARG A 4 9.08 -29.70 22.24
N ILE A 5 8.39 -30.55 21.49
CA ILE A 5 7.91 -30.25 20.14
C ILE A 5 6.82 -29.16 20.20
N LEU A 6 5.94 -29.22 21.21
CA LEU A 6 4.91 -28.21 21.43
C LEU A 6 5.53 -26.84 21.79
N PHE A 7 6.55 -26.82 22.67
CA PHE A 7 7.27 -25.58 22.98
C PHE A 7 8.00 -25.00 21.77
N LEU A 8 8.65 -25.83 20.96
CA LEU A 8 9.35 -25.38 19.75
C LEU A 8 8.36 -24.79 18.73
N ALA A 9 7.23 -25.45 18.51
CA ALA A 9 6.16 -24.95 17.63
C ALA A 9 5.62 -23.60 18.14
N LEU A 10 5.34 -23.47 19.44
CA LEU A 10 4.83 -22.23 20.03
C LEU A 10 5.81 -21.06 19.86
N THR A 11 7.13 -21.31 19.98
CA THR A 11 8.15 -20.28 19.74
C THR A 11 8.28 -19.89 18.26
N LEU A 12 8.10 -20.82 17.32
CA LEU A 12 8.13 -20.55 15.88
C LEU A 12 6.92 -19.74 15.40
N PHE A 13 5.74 -19.95 16.01
CA PHE A 13 4.53 -19.19 15.66
C PHE A 13 4.37 -17.88 16.44
N GLY A 14 4.93 -17.78 17.64
CA GLY A 14 4.81 -16.58 18.50
C GLY A 14 5.58 -15.35 18.01
N THR A 15 6.64 -15.51 17.23
CA THR A 15 7.48 -14.41 16.74
C THR A 15 6.85 -13.62 15.57
N GLN A 16 5.85 -14.19 14.90
CA GLN A 16 5.23 -13.58 13.71
C GLN A 16 4.30 -12.41 14.05
N ALA A 17 3.78 -12.35 15.29
CA ALA A 17 2.81 -11.33 15.70
C ALA A 17 3.41 -9.94 16.00
N LEU A 18 4.73 -9.86 16.16
CA LEU A 18 5.45 -8.60 16.47
C LEU A 18 6.12 -7.96 15.25
N ALA A 19 6.06 -8.59 14.08
CA ALA A 19 6.79 -8.19 12.89
C ALA A 19 5.95 -7.45 11.84
N ALA A 20 4.74 -6.99 12.18
CA ALA A 20 4.04 -6.05 11.33
C ALA A 20 4.69 -4.67 11.51
N PRO A 21 5.48 -4.15 10.55
CA PRO A 21 5.98 -2.79 10.66
C PRO A 21 4.78 -1.86 10.79
N PRO A 22 4.79 -0.88 11.71
CA PRO A 22 3.75 0.14 11.71
C PRO A 22 3.78 0.78 10.33
N SER A 23 2.69 0.72 9.56
CA SER A 23 2.63 1.53 8.35
C SER A 23 2.75 2.99 8.82
N ASN A 24 3.87 3.62 8.45
CA ASN A 24 4.12 5.04 8.65
C ASN A 24 3.24 5.90 7.73
N VAL A 25 2.38 5.24 6.96
CA VAL A 25 1.55 5.79 5.91
C VAL A 25 0.08 5.49 6.21
N LEU A 26 -0.76 6.51 6.07
CA LEU A 26 -2.22 6.42 6.07
C LEU A 26 -2.70 6.34 4.62
N LEU A 27 -3.63 5.43 4.33
CA LEU A 27 -4.21 5.24 3.00
C LEU A 27 -5.72 5.51 3.06
N TRP A 28 -6.19 6.51 2.33
CA TRP A 28 -7.62 6.83 2.22
C TRP A 28 -8.08 6.72 0.76
N PRO A 29 -9.17 6.00 0.45
CA PRO A 29 -9.77 6.05 -0.87
C PRO A 29 -10.38 7.43 -1.13
N ILE A 30 -10.27 7.93 -2.36
CA ILE A 30 -10.83 9.20 -2.79
C ILE A 30 -11.73 8.96 -4.00
N GLU A 31 -12.87 9.62 -4.03
CA GLU A 31 -13.79 9.65 -5.17
C GLU A 31 -14.06 11.11 -5.53
N LEU A 32 -13.87 11.45 -6.81
CA LEU A 32 -14.12 12.78 -7.33
C LEU A 32 -15.15 12.70 -8.44
N ASP A 33 -16.33 13.24 -8.21
CA ASP A 33 -17.33 13.41 -9.26
C ASP A 33 -16.90 14.55 -10.20
N THR A 34 -16.76 14.25 -11.48
CA THR A 34 -16.38 15.21 -12.54
C THR A 34 -17.57 15.69 -13.37
N GLY A 35 -18.79 15.25 -13.05
CA GLY A 35 -20.00 15.46 -13.85
C GLY A 35 -20.10 14.56 -15.08
N SER A 36 -18.98 14.11 -15.65
CA SER A 36 -18.92 13.09 -16.72
C SER A 36 -18.66 11.67 -16.23
N GLY A 37 -18.43 11.52 -14.92
CA GLY A 37 -18.09 10.25 -14.29
C GLY A 37 -17.28 10.46 -13.02
N THR A 38 -17.11 9.39 -12.24
CA THR A 38 -16.34 9.42 -10.99
C THR A 38 -14.90 9.01 -11.24
N LEU A 39 -13.97 9.86 -10.84
CA LEU A 39 -12.54 9.55 -10.78
C LEU A 39 -12.20 8.95 -9.42
N TYR A 40 -11.71 7.71 -9.43
CA TYR A 40 -11.30 6.98 -8.23
C TYR A 40 -9.79 7.13 -8.01
N GLY A 41 -9.40 7.45 -6.79
CA GLY A 41 -8.01 7.64 -6.38
C GLY A 41 -7.72 7.13 -4.97
N SER A 42 -6.49 7.37 -4.54
CA SER A 42 -6.04 7.08 -3.18
C SER A 42 -5.17 8.23 -2.68
N LEU A 43 -5.46 8.72 -1.48
CA LEU A 43 -4.59 9.62 -0.74
C LEU A 43 -3.66 8.79 0.15
N VAL A 44 -2.36 8.96 -0.05
CA VAL A 44 -1.30 8.29 0.68
C VAL A 44 -0.56 9.36 1.49
N LEU A 45 -0.64 9.31 2.82
CA LEU A 45 -0.16 10.38 3.69
C LEU A 45 0.89 9.88 4.69
N PRO A 46 2.06 10.53 4.82
CA PRO A 46 2.97 10.31 5.94
C PRO A 46 2.28 10.62 7.26
N LYS A 47 2.63 9.91 8.33
CA LYS A 47 2.41 10.41 9.69
C LYS A 47 3.36 11.59 9.93
N SER A 48 2.82 12.81 9.88
CA SER A 48 3.56 14.05 10.10
C SER A 48 2.68 15.09 10.80
N ASP A 49 3.23 15.77 11.80
CA ASP A 49 2.58 16.91 12.48
C ASP A 49 2.87 18.25 11.78
N LYS A 50 3.61 18.22 10.66
CA LYS A 50 3.99 19.39 9.85
C LYS A 50 3.45 19.27 8.43
N PRO A 51 3.19 20.39 7.74
CA PRO A 51 2.89 20.37 6.31
C PRO A 51 3.98 19.63 5.51
N VAL A 52 3.56 18.83 4.54
CA VAL A 52 4.45 18.05 3.67
C VAL A 52 4.22 18.44 2.21
N PRO A 53 5.22 18.28 1.33
CA PRO A 53 5.04 18.46 -0.11
C PRO A 53 3.96 17.51 -0.65
N VAL A 54 3.20 17.97 -1.64
CA VAL A 54 2.16 17.17 -2.29
C VAL A 54 2.65 16.69 -3.65
N VAL A 55 2.44 15.41 -3.94
CA VAL A 55 2.71 14.80 -5.25
C VAL A 55 1.41 14.24 -5.80
N LEU A 56 1.09 14.59 -7.04
CA LEU A 56 -0.01 13.97 -7.79
C LEU A 56 0.57 12.93 -8.75
N ILE A 57 0.14 11.67 -8.59
CA ILE A 57 0.54 10.56 -9.47
C ILE A 57 -0.65 10.21 -10.35
N ILE A 58 -0.44 10.21 -11.67
CA ILE A 58 -1.45 9.88 -12.67
C ILE A 58 -1.04 8.58 -13.36
N ALA A 59 -1.98 7.64 -13.47
CA ALA A 59 -1.74 6.38 -14.18
C ALA A 59 -1.40 6.63 -15.65
N GLY A 60 -0.64 5.70 -16.24
CA GLY A 60 -0.35 5.72 -17.67
C GLY A 60 -1.61 5.57 -18.53
N SER A 61 -1.51 5.85 -19.83
CA SER A 61 -2.63 5.68 -20.76
C SER A 61 -3.06 4.21 -20.91
N GLY A 62 -4.30 4.01 -21.36
CA GLY A 62 -4.81 2.71 -21.79
C GLY A 62 -5.17 1.79 -20.62
N PRO A 63 -4.82 0.48 -20.66
CA PRO A 63 -5.26 -0.50 -19.66
C PRO A 63 -4.46 -0.42 -18.34
N THR A 64 -3.77 0.68 -18.08
CA THR A 64 -2.94 0.85 -16.89
C THR A 64 -3.82 1.25 -15.71
N ASP A 65 -3.83 0.44 -14.65
CA ASP A 65 -4.54 0.78 -13.42
C ASP A 65 -3.77 1.78 -12.55
N ARG A 66 -4.43 2.28 -11.50
CA ARG A 66 -3.83 3.23 -10.55
C ARG A 66 -2.59 2.73 -9.81
N ASP A 67 -2.40 1.41 -9.74
CA ASP A 67 -1.24 0.81 -9.07
C ASP A 67 -0.03 0.74 -10.03
N GLY A 68 -0.24 1.03 -11.32
CA GLY A 68 0.77 0.94 -12.38
C GLY A 68 0.81 -0.43 -13.06
N ASN A 69 -0.19 -1.28 -12.84
CA ASN A 69 -0.29 -2.57 -13.50
C ASN A 69 -0.99 -2.43 -14.84
N ASN A 70 -0.59 -3.26 -15.81
CA ASN A 70 -1.22 -3.27 -17.12
C ASN A 70 -1.16 -4.68 -17.75
N THR A 71 -1.94 -4.91 -18.81
CA THR A 71 -2.07 -6.25 -19.43
C THR A 71 -0.83 -6.69 -20.21
N ILE A 72 -0.01 -5.77 -20.70
CA ILE A 72 1.16 -6.05 -21.55
C ILE A 72 2.44 -6.21 -20.72
N GLY A 73 2.67 -5.29 -19.78
CA GLY A 73 3.80 -5.21 -18.86
C GLY A 73 3.57 -5.87 -17.50
N GLY A 74 2.38 -6.45 -17.28
CA GLY A 74 2.06 -7.26 -16.12
C GLY A 74 1.79 -6.47 -14.84
N ARG A 75 1.90 -7.17 -13.70
CA ARG A 75 1.60 -6.64 -12.37
C ARG A 75 2.88 -6.37 -11.60
N ASN A 76 3.24 -5.10 -11.43
CA ASN A 76 4.45 -4.69 -10.71
C ASN A 76 4.20 -3.67 -9.59
N ASP A 77 2.99 -3.12 -9.48
CA ASP A 77 2.58 -2.12 -8.50
C ASP A 77 3.54 -0.91 -8.39
N SER A 78 4.18 -0.53 -9.50
CA SER A 78 5.24 0.49 -9.52
C SER A 78 4.78 1.85 -8.99
N LEU A 79 3.60 2.33 -9.40
CA LEU A 79 3.07 3.61 -8.95
C LEU A 79 2.66 3.56 -7.47
N LYS A 80 2.04 2.45 -7.05
CA LYS A 80 1.71 2.21 -5.65
C LYS A 80 2.95 2.21 -4.77
N LYS A 81 4.01 1.48 -5.16
CA LYS A 81 5.28 1.43 -4.43
C LYS A 81 5.95 2.79 -4.36
N LEU A 82 5.91 3.57 -5.45
CA LEU A 82 6.43 4.93 -5.46
C LEU A 82 5.66 5.82 -4.48
N ALA A 83 4.33 5.81 -4.52
CA ALA A 83 3.49 6.58 -3.60
C ALA A 83 3.80 6.27 -2.12
N TRP A 84 3.97 4.99 -1.80
CA TRP A 84 4.30 4.53 -0.44
C TRP A 84 5.72 4.89 0.01
N ARG A 85 6.64 5.19 -0.92
CA ARG A 85 8.01 5.59 -0.61
C ARG A 85 8.18 7.11 -0.51
N LEU A 86 7.27 7.86 -1.13
CA LEU A 86 7.20 9.32 -1.03
C LEU A 86 6.46 9.77 0.24
N ALA A 87 5.60 8.91 0.79
CA ALA A 87 4.91 9.10 2.08
C ALA A 87 5.69 8.48 3.24
#